data_AF-A0A645F892-F1
#
_entry.id   AF-A0A645F892-F1
#
_cell.length_a   1.000
_cell.length_b   1.000
_cell.length_c   1.000
_cell.angle_alpha   90.00
_cell.angle_beta   90.00
_cell.angle_gamma   90.00
#
_symmetry.space_group_name_H-M   'P 1'
#
loop_
_entity.id
_entity.type
_entity.pdbx_description
1 polymer ?
#
loop_
_entity_poly.entity_id
_entity_poly.type
_entity_poly.pdbx_seq_one_letter_code
_entity_poly.pdbx_strand_id
1 'polypeptide(L)'
;MEKLKNINKLESLFEGKTIIGSSAGACVLGKYFYDNDYDKLDEGLGIINFKIFCHYDESGLELVKKLDNYKEKLELLLLPAYKHKVVYKSDSI
;
A
#
# COMPACT_ATOMS: atom_id res chain seq x y z
N MET A 1 9.49 7.92 4.68
CA MET A 1 9.78 6.82 3.73
C MET A 1 11.24 6.82 3.26
N GLU A 2 11.86 7.99 3.08
CA GLU A 2 13.28 8.15 2.67
C GLU A 2 14.29 7.22 3.34
N LYS A 3 14.24 7.06 4.67
CA LYS A 3 15.17 6.16 5.38
C LYS A 3 15.03 4.70 4.96
N LEU A 4 13.80 4.23 4.70
CA LEU A 4 13.54 2.85 4.28
C LEU A 4 13.97 2.61 2.83
N LYS A 5 13.75 3.59 1.94
CA LYS A 5 14.20 3.52 0.54
C LYS A 5 15.71 3.37 0.40
N ASN A 6 16.48 3.88 1.36
CA ASN A 6 17.95 3.80 1.38
C ASN A 6 18.50 2.47 1.94
N ILE A 7 17.63 1.56 2.41
CA ILE A 7 18.07 0.25 2.87
C ILE A 7 18.25 -0.67 1.66
N ASN A 8 19.51 -0.93 1.32
CA ASN A 8 19.85 -1.88 0.26
C ASN A 8 19.21 -3.24 0.53
N LYS A 9 18.48 -3.77 -0.46
CA LYS A 9 17.77 -5.06 -0.38
C LYS A 9 16.81 -5.14 0.81
N LEU A 10 16.06 -4.08 1.10
CA LEU A 10 15.07 -4.08 2.17
C LEU A 10 14.12 -5.30 2.12
N GLU A 11 13.65 -5.69 0.93
CA GLU A 11 12.79 -6.87 0.75
C GLU A 11 13.42 -8.17 1.26
N SER A 12 14.73 -8.37 1.09
CA SER A 12 15.39 -9.60 1.55
C SER A 12 15.43 -9.70 3.07
N LEU A 13 15.36 -8.56 3.79
CA LEU A 13 15.27 -8.57 5.25
C LEU A 13 13.93 -9.12 5.75
N PHE A 14 12.92 -9.19 4.88
CA PHE A 14 11.60 -9.71 5.19
C PHE A 14 11.37 -11.15 4.75
N GLU A 15 12.33 -11.78 4.07
CA GLU A 15 12.23 -13.19 3.65
C GLU A 15 11.93 -14.11 4.84
N GLY A 16 10.92 -14.96 4.68
CA GLY A 16 10.44 -15.87 5.72
C GLY A 16 9.77 -15.20 6.92
N LYS A 17 9.49 -13.88 6.87
CA LYS A 17 8.84 -13.14 7.95
C LYS A 17 7.43 -12.70 7.57
N THR A 18 6.55 -12.65 8.56
CA THR A 18 5.27 -11.94 8.43
C THR A 18 5.50 -10.45 8.65
N ILE A 19 5.10 -9.63 7.67
CA ILE A 19 5.07 -8.17 7.80
C ILE A 19 3.63 -7.74 8.06
N ILE A 20 3.43 -6.86 9.03
CA ILE A 20 2.11 -6.30 9.35
C ILE A 20 2.20 -4.78 9.21
N GLY A 21 1.34 -4.21 8.37
CA GLY A 21 1.17 -2.78 8.21
C GLY A 21 -0.20 -2.32 8.71
N SER A 22 -0.24 -1.22 9.45
CA SER A 22 -1.48 -0.56 9.88
C SER A 22 -1.45 0.91 9.51
N SER A 23 -2.55 1.44 8.97
CA SER A 23 -2.66 2.83 8.51
C SER A 23 -1.50 3.18 7.56
N ALA A 24 -0.68 4.19 7.87
CA ALA A 24 0.53 4.55 7.13
C ALA A 24 1.47 3.34 6.90
N GLY A 25 1.53 2.37 7.82
CA GLY A 25 2.30 1.15 7.64
C GLY A 25 1.79 0.27 6.49
N ALA A 26 0.48 0.21 6.25
CA ALA A 26 -0.07 -0.50 5.10
C ALA A 26 0.23 0.27 3.80
N CYS A 27 0.05 1.60 3.79
CA CYS A 27 0.38 2.46 2.65
C CYS A 27 1.84 2.31 2.20
N VAL A 28 2.78 2.24 3.16
CA VAL A 28 4.21 2.04 2.90
C VAL A 28 4.49 0.70 2.21
N LEU A 29 3.71 -0.36 2.47
CA LEU A 29 3.91 -1.67 1.82
C LEU A 29 3.38 -1.72 0.39
N GLY A 30 2.34 -0.94 0.08
CA GLY A 30 1.76 -0.84 -1.26
C GLY A 30 2.71 -0.17 -2.26
N LYS A 31 2.32 -0.20 -3.54
CA LYS A 31 3.04 0.51 -4.60
C LYS A 31 2.59 1.95 -4.70
N TYR A 32 1.29 2.19 -4.64
CA TYR A 32 0.69 3.53 -4.57
C TYR A 32 -0.33 3.60 -3.45
N PHE A 33 -0.56 4.79 -2.92
CA PHE A 33 -1.60 5.01 -1.94
C PHE A 33 -2.18 6.42 -2.01
N TYR A 34 -3.36 6.59 -1.41
CA TYR A 34 -3.91 7.89 -1.10
C TYR A 34 -3.61 8.25 0.36
N ASP A 35 -3.11 9.47 0.57
CA ASP A 35 -2.77 10.03 1.86
C ASP A 35 -3.88 10.98 2.33
N ASN A 36 -4.61 10.56 3.37
CA ASN A 36 -5.72 11.34 3.93
C ASN A 36 -5.25 12.64 4.60
N ASP A 37 -4.04 12.67 5.16
CA ASP A 37 -3.56 13.82 5.94
C ASP A 37 -3.11 14.95 5.00
N TYR A 38 -2.70 14.61 3.78
CA TYR A 38 -2.14 15.54 2.80
C TYR A 38 -2.96 15.65 1.50
N ASP A 39 -4.11 14.99 1.41
CA ASP A 39 -4.99 14.93 0.23
C ASP A 39 -4.24 14.71 -1.09
N LYS A 40 -3.39 13.69 -1.13
CA LYS A 40 -2.54 13.40 -2.30
C LYS A 40 -2.37 11.92 -2.56
N LEU A 41 -2.03 11.62 -3.81
CA LEU A 41 -1.55 10.30 -4.23
C LEU A 41 -0.02 10.25 -4.08
N ASP A 42 0.51 9.16 -3.55
CA ASP A 42 1.95 9.01 -3.32
C ASP A 42 2.40 7.55 -3.56
N GLU A 43 3.71 7.34 -3.53
CA GLU A 43 4.37 6.07 -3.83
C GLU A 43 4.88 5.40 -2.57
N GLY A 44 4.46 4.16 -2.33
CA GLY A 44 4.99 3.33 -1.25
C GLY A 44 6.33 2.69 -1.63
N LEU A 45 6.72 1.65 -0.89
CA LEU A 45 7.93 0.87 -1.18
C LEU A 45 7.69 -0.21 -2.24
N GLY A 46 6.45 -0.51 -2.61
CA GLY A 46 6.14 -1.50 -3.64
C GLY A 46 6.40 -2.94 -3.23
N ILE A 47 6.47 -3.24 -1.92
CA ILE A 47 6.68 -4.60 -1.38
C ILE A 47 5.57 -5.55 -1.86
N ILE A 48 4.35 -5.01 -1.98
CA ILE A 48 3.19 -5.66 -2.64
C ILE A 48 2.66 -4.78 -3.77
N ASN A 49 2.20 -5.41 -4.87
CA ASN A 49 1.73 -4.74 -6.09
C ASN A 49 0.26 -4.28 -5.98
N PHE A 50 -0.06 -3.54 -4.93
CA PHE A 50 -1.40 -2.98 -4.68
C PHE A 50 -1.37 -1.46 -4.68
N LYS A 51 -2.50 -0.87 -5.06
CA LYS A 51 -2.88 0.50 -4.68
C LYS A 51 -3.66 0.43 -3.38
N ILE A 52 -3.35 1.25 -2.39
CA ILE A 52 -3.94 1.14 -1.05
C ILE A 52 -4.65 2.44 -0.68
N PHE A 53 -5.89 2.33 -0.20
CA PHE A 53 -6.59 3.43 0.45
C PHE A 53 -7.03 2.99 1.85
N CYS A 54 -6.31 3.47 2.87
CA CYS A 54 -6.64 3.23 4.27
C CYS A 54 -7.75 4.16 4.75
N HIS A 55 -8.52 3.68 5.73
CA HIS A 55 -9.67 4.38 6.32
C HIS A 55 -10.75 4.73 5.30
N TYR A 56 -10.90 3.87 4.28
CA TYR A 56 -11.90 4.07 3.24
C TYR A 56 -13.32 4.08 3.82
N ASP A 57 -14.11 5.06 3.39
CA ASP A 57 -15.56 5.12 3.54
C ASP A 57 -16.22 5.60 2.23
N GLU A 58 -17.55 5.59 2.19
CA GLU A 58 -18.32 5.92 0.98
C GLU A 58 -18.16 7.39 0.53
N SER A 59 -17.65 8.28 1.37
CA SER A 59 -17.36 9.66 0.98
C SER A 59 -16.14 9.75 0.06
N GLY A 60 -15.27 8.73 0.07
CA GLY A 60 -14.03 8.66 -0.70
C GLY A 60 -14.17 8.18 -2.15
N LEU A 61 -15.38 8.02 -2.71
CA LEU A 61 -15.60 7.42 -4.04
C LEU A 61 -14.82 8.12 -5.18
N GLU A 62 -14.72 9.45 -5.14
CA GLU A 62 -13.94 10.18 -6.16
C GLU A 62 -12.43 9.96 -5.99
N LEU A 63 -11.97 9.78 -4.75
CA LEU A 63 -10.57 9.47 -4.44
C LEU A 63 -10.21 8.04 -4.89
N VAL A 64 -11.14 7.09 -4.72
CA VAL A 64 -11.02 5.72 -5.24
C VAL A 64 -10.78 5.76 -6.76
N LYS A 65 -11.57 6.53 -7.52
CA LYS A 65 -11.38 6.67 -8.96
C LYS A 65 -10.04 7.30 -9.31
N LYS A 66 -9.62 8.35 -8.59
CA LYS A 66 -8.31 8.99 -8.82
C LYS A 66 -7.17 8.00 -8.60
N LEU A 67 -7.20 7.25 -7.50
CA LEU A 67 -6.19 6.25 -7.18
C LEU A 67 -6.21 5.09 -8.20
N ASP A 68 -7.38 4.57 -8.59
CA ASP A 68 -7.49 3.49 -9.57
C ASP A 68 -6.86 3.85 -10.93
N ASN A 69 -7.00 5.11 -11.35
CA ASN A 69 -6.43 5.65 -12.58
C ASN A 69 -4.97 6.14 -12.45
N TYR A 70 -4.40 6.13 -11.24
CA TYR A 70 -3.04 6.64 -11.03
C TYR A 70 -1.99 5.65 -11.53
N LYS A 71 -1.25 6.04 -12.58
CA LYS A 71 -0.17 5.25 -13.20
C LYS A 71 -0.66 3.90 -13.74
N GLU A 72 0.10 2.80 -13.57
CA GLU A 72 -0.28 1.49 -14.10
C GLU A 72 -1.50 0.88 -13.40
N LYS A 73 -2.15 -0.07 -14.09
CA LYS A 73 -3.28 -0.81 -13.53
C LYS A 73 -2.77 -1.86 -12.55
N LEU A 74 -3.24 -1.77 -11.31
CA LEU A 74 -2.94 -2.70 -10.22
C LEU A 74 -4.22 -2.96 -9.43
N GLU A 75 -4.21 -4.00 -8.59
CA GLU A 75 -5.32 -4.26 -7.69
C GLU A 75 -5.47 -3.12 -6.67
N LEU A 76 -6.70 -2.64 -6.50
CA LEU A 76 -7.03 -1.57 -5.56
C LEU A 76 -7.57 -2.19 -4.27
N LEU A 77 -6.87 -1.94 -3.17
CA LEU A 77 -7.22 -2.38 -1.84
C LEU A 77 -7.80 -1.21 -1.04
N LEU A 78 -9.13 -1.19 -0.93
CA LEU A 78 -9.86 -0.29 -0.05
C LEU A 78 -9.96 -0.92 1.33
N LEU A 79 -9.38 -0.27 2.34
CA LEU A 79 -9.36 -0.76 3.72
C LEU A 79 -10.19 0.16 4.61
N PRO A 80 -11.46 -0.20 4.89
CA PRO A 80 -12.22 0.46 5.95
C PRO A 80 -11.55 0.32 7.31
N ALA A 81 -11.93 1.19 8.26
CA ALA A 81 -11.47 1.09 9.63
C ALA A 81 -11.73 -0.33 10.20
N TYR A 82 -10.75 -0.86 10.93
CA TYR A 82 -10.78 -2.19 11.56
C TYR A 82 -10.88 -3.40 10.59
N LYS A 83 -10.75 -3.19 9.28
CA LYS A 83 -10.62 -4.28 8.31
C LYS A 83 -9.15 -4.52 7.98
N HIS A 84 -8.83 -5.76 7.63
CA HIS A 84 -7.49 -6.16 7.24
C HIS A 84 -7.54 -7.09 6.02
N LYS A 85 -6.42 -7.17 5.32
CA LYS A 85 -6.19 -8.10 4.22
C LYS A 85 -4.91 -8.87 4.50
N VAL A 86 -4.96 -10.19 4.34
CA VAL A 86 -3.77 -11.04 4.33
C VAL A 86 -3.42 -11.35 2.89
N VAL A 87 -2.15 -11.19 2.54
CA VAL A 87 -1.59 -11.50 1.22
C VAL A 87 -0.44 -12.47 1.44
N TYR A 88 -0.41 -13.54 0.66
CA TYR A 88 0.70 -14.49 0.65
C TYR A 88 1.54 -14.19 -0.59
N LYS A 89 2.80 -13.80 -0.37
CA LYS A 89 3.78 -13.63 -1.46
C LYS A 89 4.34 -15.01 -1.74
N SER A 90 3.92 -15.63 -2.85
CA SER A 90 4.54 -16.85 -3.34
C SER A 90 5.99 -16.53 -3.71
N ASP A 91 6.94 -17.41 -3.37
CA ASP A 91 8.28 -17.32 -3.92
C ASP A 91 8.15 -17.40 -5.45
N SER A 92 8.68 -16.40 -6.15
CA SER A 92 8.89 -16.51 -7.59
C SER A 92 9.81 -17.72 -7.80
N ILE A 93 9.27 -18.81 -8.35
CA ILE A 93 10.04 -19.99 -8.78
C ILE A 93 11.00 -19.57 -9.90
#